data_AF-A0A953H8N8-F1
#
_entry.id   AF-A0A953H8N8-F1
#
_cell.length_a   1.000
_cell.length_b   1.000
_cell.length_c   1.000
_cell.angle_alpha   90.00
_cell.angle_beta   90.00
_cell.angle_gamma   90.00
#
_symmetry.space_group_name_H-M   'P 1'
#
loop_
_entity.id
_entity.type
_entity.pdbx_description
1 polymer ?
#
loop_
_entity_poly.entity_id
_entity_poly.type
_entity_poly.pdbx_seq_one_letter_code
_entity_poly.pdbx_strand_id
1 'polypeptide(L)' 'MAATLGNNDRESVMQSVRALVDEYRTQALWYLREDFYPETAEEACRTLEAIEKHADLAAFKRAAPLRQWLSRNSNEPSVA' A
#
# COMPACT_ATOMS: atom_id res chain seq x y z
N MET A 1 -9.52 -1.16 29.19
CA MET A 1 -8.50 -0.28 28.56
C MET A 1 -7.57 -1.20 27.78
N ALA A 2 -7.98 -1.54 26.54
CA ALA A 2 -7.47 -0.96 25.29
C ALA A 2 -6.42 -1.90 24.69
N ALA A 3 -6.91 -2.89 23.94
CA ALA A 3 -6.09 -3.73 23.08
C ALA A 3 -5.72 -2.91 21.84
N THR A 4 -4.67 -2.08 21.93
CA THR A 4 -4.13 -1.29 20.81
C THR A 4 -3.04 -2.05 20.05
N LEU A 5 -3.21 -3.36 19.88
CA LEU A 5 -2.23 -4.24 19.22
C LEU A 5 -2.52 -4.46 17.72
N GLY A 6 -3.45 -3.71 17.12
CA GLY A 6 -3.80 -3.84 15.69
C GLY A 6 -3.37 -2.67 14.79
N ASN A 7 -3.19 -1.46 15.34
CA ASN A 7 -2.97 -0.27 14.52
C ASN A 7 -1.50 -0.05 14.13
N ASN A 8 -0.55 -0.32 15.03
CA ASN A 8 0.87 -0.02 14.81
C ASN A 8 1.46 -0.80 13.61
N ASP A 9 1.08 -2.07 13.42
CA ASP A 9 1.52 -2.87 12.28
C ASP A 9 0.96 -2.31 10.96
N ARG A 10 -0.30 -1.87 10.96
CA ARG A 10 -0.94 -1.26 9.78
C ARG A 10 -0.29 0.07 9.43
N GLU A 11 -0.04 0.91 10.41
CA GLU A 11 0.63 2.21 10.23
C GLU A 11 2.06 2.04 9.72
N SER A 12 2.78 1.03 10.20
CA SER A 12 4.12 0.67 9.72
C SER A 12 4.11 0.19 8.26
N VAL A 13 3.14 -0.67 7.90
CA VAL A 13 2.95 -1.13 6.52
C VAL A 13 2.55 0.02 5.60
N MET A 14 1.63 0.89 6.01
CA MET A 14 1.22 2.07 5.23
C MET A 14 2.36 3.07 5.02
N GLN A 15 3.24 3.25 6.02
CA GLN A 15 4.47 4.03 5.84
C GLN A 15 5.41 3.39 4.82
N SER A 16 5.57 2.07 4.86
CA SER A 16 6.38 1.33 3.88
C SER A 16 5.81 1.46 2.46
N VAL A 17 4.48 1.44 2.32
CA VAL A 17 3.81 1.71 1.03
C VAL A 17 4.08 3.14 0.58
N ARG A 18 3.94 4.15 1.45
CA ARG A 18 4.23 5.54 1.08
C ARG A 18 5.67 5.75 0.64
N ALA A 19 6.63 5.08 1.28
CA ALA A 19 8.04 5.13 0.86
C ALA A 19 8.24 4.51 -0.54
N LEU A 20 7.60 3.38 -0.83
CA LEU A 20 7.60 2.78 -2.17
C LEU A 20 6.92 3.65 -3.22
N VAL A 21 5.81 4.29 -2.84
CA VAL A 21 5.11 5.23 -3.71
C VAL A 21 6.01 6.40 -4.07
N ASP A 22 6.72 6.97 -3.09
CA ASP A 22 7.66 8.07 -3.33
C ASP A 22 8.83 7.66 -4.23
N GLU A 23 9.43 6.49 -3.96
CA GLU A 23 10.56 5.93 -4.73
C GLU A 23 10.17 5.63 -6.19
N TYR A 24 8.98 5.09 -6.41
CA TYR A 24 8.50 4.70 -7.75
C TYR A 24 7.50 5.70 -8.36
N ARG A 25 7.30 6.87 -7.76
CA ARG A 25 6.34 7.90 -8.19
C ARG A 25 6.58 8.30 -9.64
N THR A 26 7.82 8.65 -9.93
CA THR A 26 8.23 9.17 -11.24
C THR A 26 8.26 8.08 -12.33
N GLN A 27 8.47 6.81 -11.95
CA GLN A 27 8.60 5.71 -12.90
C GLN A 27 7.28 5.00 -13.19
N ALA A 28 6.52 4.65 -12.14
CA ALA A 28 5.35 3.79 -12.24
C ALA A 28 4.02 4.53 -12.09
N LEU A 29 4.03 5.70 -11.44
CA LEU A 29 2.84 6.48 -11.10
C LEU A 29 2.76 7.79 -11.89
N TRP A 30 3.47 7.90 -13.01
CA TRP A 30 3.47 9.09 -13.88
C TRP A 30 2.05 9.50 -14.34
N TYR A 31 1.11 8.55 -14.40
CA TYR A 31 -0.29 8.79 -14.77
C TYR A 31 -1.16 9.23 -13.57
N LEU A 32 -0.68 8.99 -12.35
CA LEU A 32 -1.37 9.30 -11.11
C LEU A 32 -1.08 10.75 -10.70
N ARG A 33 -1.99 11.35 -9.93
CA ARG A 33 -1.81 12.72 -9.45
C ARG A 33 -0.55 12.80 -8.60
N GLU A 34 0.24 13.85 -8.79
CA GLU A 34 1.44 14.06 -8.01
C GLU A 34 1.07 14.04 -6.51
N ASP A 35 0.10 14.83 -6.05
CA ASP A 35 -0.36 14.83 -4.65
C ASP A 35 -1.12 13.57 -4.15
N PHE A 36 -1.17 12.48 -4.90
CA PHE A 36 -1.90 11.29 -4.45
C PHE A 36 -1.08 10.45 -3.49
N TYR A 37 -1.52 10.36 -2.24
CA TYR A 37 -1.00 9.44 -1.23
C TYR A 37 -2.12 8.50 -0.76
N PRO A 38 -1.90 7.18 -0.72
CA PRO A 38 -2.90 6.26 -0.19
C PRO A 38 -3.10 6.53 1.31
N GLU A 39 -4.36 6.72 1.70
CA GLU A 39 -4.78 6.89 3.09
C GLU A 39 -5.48 5.64 3.61
N THR A 40 -6.14 4.89 2.72
CA THR A 40 -6.78 3.61 3.02
C THR A 40 -5.97 2.43 2.49
N ALA A 41 -6.20 1.26 3.08
CA ALA A 41 -5.55 0.04 2.65
C ALA A 41 -6.01 -0.42 1.25
N GLU A 42 -7.22 -0.08 0.84
CA GLU A 42 -7.71 -0.32 -0.53
C GLU A 42 -6.95 0.53 -1.55
N GLU A 43 -6.75 1.83 -1.25
CA GLU A 43 -5.93 2.71 -2.08
C GLU A 43 -4.47 2.25 -2.13
N ALA A 44 -3.92 1.81 -1.00
CA ALA A 44 -2.59 1.23 -0.94
C ALA A 44 -2.48 -0.01 -1.83
N CYS A 45 -3.45 -0.93 -1.79
CA CYS A 45 -3.49 -2.10 -2.67
C CYS A 45 -3.54 -1.70 -4.16
N ARG A 46 -4.38 -0.73 -4.54
CA ARG A 46 -4.44 -0.25 -5.94
C ARG A 46 -3.14 0.40 -6.39
N THR A 47 -2.52 1.17 -5.51
CA THR A 47 -1.24 1.84 -5.80
C THR A 47 -0.11 0.83 -5.95
N LEU A 48 -0.05 -0.17 -5.07
CA LEU A 48 0.90 -1.27 -5.18
C LEU A 48 0.67 -2.07 -6.46
N GLU A 49 -0.58 -2.32 -6.86
CA GLU A 49 -0.88 -3.01 -8.12
C GLU A 49 -0.45 -2.19 -9.35
N ALA A 50 -0.60 -0.87 -9.31
CA ALA A 50 -0.09 0.01 -10.36
C ALA A 50 1.44 -0.03 -10.42
N ILE A 51 2.12 -0.02 -9.26
CA ILE A 51 3.57 -0.20 -9.18
C ILE A 51 3.96 -1.58 -9.74
N GLU A 52 3.28 -2.66 -9.39
CA GLU A 52 3.54 -4.01 -9.91
C GLU A 52 3.38 -4.11 -11.44
N LYS A 53 2.46 -3.33 -12.04
CA LYS A 53 2.18 -3.33 -13.49
C LYS A 53 3.13 -2.44 -14.30
N HIS A 54 3.58 -1.34 -13.71
CA HIS A 54 4.33 -0.30 -14.42
C HIS A 54 5.80 -0.18 -14.01
N ALA A 55 6.18 -0.72 -12.85
CA ALA A 55 7.55 -0.73 -12.36
C ALA A 55 8.27 -2.06 -12.65
N ASP A 56 9.57 -2.09 -12.37
CA ASP A 56 10.41 -3.27 -12.55
C ASP A 56 10.12 -4.41 -11.57
N LEU A 57 10.67 -5.59 -11.88
CA LEU A 57 10.60 -6.79 -11.05
C LEU A 57 11.09 -6.55 -9.60
N ALA A 58 11.99 -5.59 -9.38
CA ALA A 58 12.46 -5.20 -8.06
C ALA A 58 11.34 -4.55 -7.22
N ALA A 59 10.54 -3.69 -7.84
CA ALA A 59 9.39 -3.07 -7.20
C ALA A 59 8.31 -4.12 -6.89
N PHE A 60 8.05 -5.06 -7.81
CA PHE A 60 7.13 -6.18 -7.58
C PHE A 60 7.52 -6.99 -6.34
N LYS A 61 8.80 -7.35 -6.20
CA LYS A 61 9.30 -8.11 -5.04
C LYS A 61 9.11 -7.38 -3.71
N ARG A 62 9.12 -6.04 -3.71
CA ARG A 62 8.88 -5.20 -2.52
C ARG A 62 7.39 -4.95 -2.26
N ALA A 63 6.61 -4.76 -3.32
CA ALA A 63 5.19 -4.42 -3.26
C ALA A 63 4.29 -5.63 -2.95
N ALA A 64 4.57 -6.79 -3.55
CA ALA A 64 3.76 -8.01 -3.39
C ALA A 64 3.54 -8.44 -1.92
N PRO A 65 4.57 -8.51 -1.04
CA PRO A 65 4.36 -8.89 0.36
C PRO A 65 3.52 -7.86 1.13
N LEU A 66 3.69 -6.57 0.85
CA LEU A 66 2.89 -5.50 1.47
C LEU A 66 1.43 -5.57 1.02
N ARG A 67 1.18 -5.81 -0.27
CA ARG A 67 -0.16 -5.98 -0.83
C ARG A 67 -0.87 -7.18 -0.22
N GLN A 68 -0.17 -8.31 -0.08
CA GLN A 68 -0.71 -9.52 0.54
C GLN A 68 -1.07 -9.29 2.01
N TRP A 69 -0.20 -8.59 2.76
CA TRP A 69 -0.47 -8.25 4.16
C TRP A 69 -1.69 -7.32 4.29
N LEU A 70 -1.78 -6.28 3.45
CA LEU A 70 -2.89 -5.34 3.44
C LEU A 70 -4.19 -6.04 3.04
N SER A 71 -4.19 -6.88 2.02
CA SER A 71 -5.38 -7.62 1.61
C SER A 71 -5.89 -8.56 2.72
N ARG A 72 -4.99 -9.14 3.52
CA ARG A 72 -5.35 -10.04 4.63
C ARG A 72 -5.88 -9.30 5.85
N ASN A 73 -5.36 -8.10 6.14
CA ASN A 73 -5.74 -7.29 7.31
C ASN A 73 -6.81 -6.24 7.01
N SER A 74 -7.16 -6.00 5.74
CA SER A 74 -8.20 -5.05 5.35
C SER A 74 -9.55 -5.68 5.14
N ASN A 75 -9.62 -7.01 5.24
CA ASN A 75 -10.87 -7.75 5.28
C ASN A 75 -11.45 -7.75 6.71
N GLU A 76 -11.44 -6.59 7.38
CA GLU A 76 -12.40 -6.35 8.44
C GLU A 76 -13.77 -6.32 7.75
N PRO A 77 -14.72 -7.16 8.18
CA PRO A 77 -15.98 -7.28 7.48
C PRO A 77 -16.73 -5.96 7.63
N SER A 78 -16.83 -5.22 6.53
CA SER A 78 -17.89 -4.25 6.33
C SER A 78 -19.21 -5.04 6.28
N VAL A 79 -19.72 -5.44 7.46
CA VAL A 79 -21.08 -5.95 7.59
C VAL A 79 -22.03 -4.76 7.63
N ALA A 80 -22.75 -4.63 6.51
CA ALA A 80 -23.99 -3.86 6.38
C ALA A 80 -25.16 -4.61 7.02
#